data_AF-A0A839QMR4-F1
#
_entry.id   AF-A0A839QMR4-F1
#
_cell.length_a   1.000
_cell.length_b   1.000
_cell.length_c   1.000
_cell.angle_alpha   90.00
_cell.angle_beta   90.00
_cell.angle_gamma   90.00
#
_symmetry.space_group_name_H-M   'P 1'
#
loop_
_entity.id
_entity.type
_entity.pdbx_description
1 polymer ?
#
loop_
_entity_poly.entity_id
_entity_poly.type
_entity_poly.pdbx_seq_one_letter_code
_entity_poly.pdbx_strand_id
1 'polypeptide(L)'
;MSEIFDTTMNPSKGELIAAWLPLQSWYGGARVPEFDVVGGFRLDDPAGEVGMEFIFITETSTGTPTTYQVPLAYRSAPCPEAVPGLLGTSEHGVLGTRWIYDGEHDPVLMAQVVELLEGRAVAQHQNDSYVLADNITVAPGKAVGATAPVLVRVLEPGTEAAGAGVIASWTRADGSTGRALAIAAG
;
A
#
# COMPACT_ATOMS: atom_id res chain seq x y z
N MET A 1 -16.81 4.10 -3.88
CA MET A 1 -16.17 2.77 -3.97
C MET A 1 -15.35 2.75 -5.23
N SER A 2 -14.08 2.37 -5.14
CA SER A 2 -13.14 2.41 -6.24
C SER A 2 -13.42 1.27 -7.23
N GLU A 3 -13.46 1.60 -8.52
CA GLU A 3 -13.64 0.64 -9.61
C GLU A 3 -12.27 0.23 -10.17
N ILE A 4 -12.10 -1.07 -10.42
CA ILE A 4 -10.89 -1.64 -10.99
C ILE A 4 -11.13 -1.88 -12.48
N PHE A 5 -10.30 -1.26 -13.31
CA PHE A 5 -10.33 -1.43 -14.76
C PHE A 5 -9.30 -2.47 -15.18
N ASP A 6 -9.74 -3.45 -15.97
CA ASP A 6 -8.84 -4.34 -16.71
C ASP A 6 -8.24 -3.58 -17.90
N THR A 7 -7.13 -2.86 -17.65
CA THR A 7 -6.47 -2.02 -18.64
C THR A 7 -4.98 -1.89 -18.37
N THR A 8 -4.28 -1.24 -19.29
CA THR A 8 -2.84 -1.03 -19.19
C THR A 8 -2.46 0.26 -18.47
N MET A 9 -1.28 0.24 -17.87
CA MET A 9 -0.60 1.40 -17.30
C MET A 9 0.79 1.48 -17.91
N ASN A 10 1.20 2.65 -18.37
CA ASN A 10 2.53 2.89 -18.94
C ASN A 10 3.16 4.19 -18.41
N PRO A 11 4.26 4.12 -17.63
CA PRO A 11 4.89 2.91 -17.11
C PRO A 11 3.95 2.11 -16.19
N SER A 12 4.17 0.81 -16.08
CA SER A 12 3.42 -0.05 -15.17
C SER A 12 3.70 0.30 -13.70
N LYS A 13 2.80 -0.12 -12.79
CA LYS A 13 3.02 0.03 -11.35
C LYS A 13 4.33 -0.62 -10.91
N GLY A 14 4.63 -1.83 -11.42
CA GLY A 14 5.85 -2.56 -11.12
C GLY A 14 7.11 -1.79 -11.52
N GLU A 15 7.13 -1.19 -12.72
CA GLU A 15 8.26 -0.38 -13.19
C GLU A 15 8.48 0.87 -12.33
N LEU A 16 7.41 1.57 -11.95
CA LEU A 16 7.51 2.73 -11.06
C LEU A 16 8.02 2.35 -9.67
N ILE A 17 7.51 1.26 -9.10
CA ILE A 17 7.95 0.73 -7.80
C ILE A 17 9.42 0.30 -7.87
N ALA A 18 9.82 -0.41 -8.93
CA ALA A 18 11.20 -0.88 -9.10
C ALA A 18 12.21 0.28 -9.19
N ALA A 19 11.82 1.38 -9.83
CA ALA A 19 12.65 2.58 -9.90
C ALA A 19 12.71 3.35 -8.56
N TRP A 20 11.62 3.32 -7.78
CA TRP A 20 11.48 4.09 -6.54
C TRP A 20 12.06 3.40 -5.29
N LEU A 21 11.94 2.08 -5.16
CA LEU A 21 12.39 1.31 -3.97
C LEU A 21 13.85 1.57 -3.59
N PRO A 22 14.84 1.54 -4.51
CA PRO A 22 16.25 1.71 -4.16
C PRO A 22 16.59 3.11 -3.60
N LEU A 23 15.67 4.07 -3.71
CA LEU A 23 15.84 5.42 -3.20
C LEU A 23 15.39 5.56 -1.73
N GLN A 24 14.76 4.53 -1.17
CA GLN A 24 14.19 4.58 0.16
C GLN A 24 15.19 4.15 1.23
N SER A 25 15.26 4.88 2.35
CA SER A 25 16.22 4.60 3.42
C SER A 25 15.98 3.29 4.18
N TRP A 26 14.75 2.78 4.14
CA TRP A 26 14.34 1.52 4.77
C TRP A 26 14.48 0.31 3.84
N TYR A 27 14.76 0.52 2.55
CA TYR A 27 14.88 -0.56 1.58
C TYR A 27 16.27 -1.19 1.65
N GLY A 28 16.33 -2.50 1.85
CA GLY A 28 17.57 -3.27 2.01
C GLY A 28 17.91 -4.22 0.86
N GLY A 29 17.14 -4.17 -0.24
CA GLY A 29 17.29 -5.11 -1.37
C GLY A 29 18.27 -4.65 -2.46
N ALA A 30 18.19 -5.26 -3.64
CA ALA A 30 19.07 -4.95 -4.76
C ALA A 30 18.80 -3.57 -5.40
N ARG A 31 19.83 -2.99 -6.03
CA ARG A 31 19.69 -1.71 -6.76
C ARG A 31 18.72 -1.80 -7.95
N VAL A 32 18.60 -2.98 -8.54
CA VAL A 32 17.58 -3.30 -9.54
C VAL A 32 16.74 -4.41 -8.93
N PRO A 33 15.61 -4.08 -8.30
CA PRO A 33 14.83 -5.04 -7.53
C PRO A 33 14.08 -6.00 -8.46
N GLU A 34 14.15 -7.29 -8.16
CA GLU A 34 13.22 -8.29 -8.70
C GLU A 34 12.27 -8.73 -7.58
N PHE A 35 10.98 -8.56 -7.82
CA PHE A 35 9.95 -8.84 -6.82
C PHE A 35 8.68 -9.38 -7.44
N ASP A 36 7.96 -10.16 -6.63
CA ASP A 36 6.61 -10.60 -6.92
C ASP A 36 5.61 -9.78 -6.08
N VAL A 37 4.46 -9.45 -6.66
CA VAL A 37 3.31 -8.97 -5.89
C VAL A 37 2.68 -10.17 -5.18
N VAL A 38 2.67 -10.15 -3.86
CA VAL A 38 2.22 -11.28 -3.01
C VAL A 38 0.89 -11.01 -2.31
N GLY A 39 0.38 -9.79 -2.41
CA GLY A 39 -0.92 -9.41 -1.90
C GLY A 39 -1.07 -7.89 -1.82
N GLY A 40 -2.11 -7.47 -1.12
CA GLY A 40 -2.39 -6.06 -0.92
C GLY A 40 -3.84 -5.85 -0.53
N PHE A 41 -4.24 -4.59 -0.47
CA PHE A 41 -5.62 -4.17 -0.29
C PHE A 41 -5.81 -2.75 -0.82
N ARG A 42 -7.05 -2.29 -0.88
CA ARG A 42 -7.40 -0.92 -1.26
C ARG A 42 -8.22 -0.25 -0.17
N LEU A 43 -8.18 1.08 -0.17
CA LEU A 43 -9.14 1.90 0.56
C LEU A 43 -9.91 2.77 -0.43
N ASP A 44 -11.16 3.05 -0.09
CA ASP A 44 -12.00 3.91 -0.89
C ASP A 44 -11.87 5.35 -0.45
N ASP A 45 -11.74 6.26 -1.41
CA ASP A 45 -11.91 7.69 -1.16
C ASP A 45 -13.42 8.00 -1.14
N PRO A 46 -13.96 8.55 -0.04
CA PRO A 46 -15.35 8.98 0.02
C PRO A 46 -15.72 10.01 -1.05
N ALA A 47 -14.76 10.83 -1.50
CA ALA A 47 -14.96 11.79 -2.59
C ALA A 47 -14.79 11.17 -3.99
N GLY A 48 -14.15 10.00 -4.09
CA GLY A 48 -13.92 9.29 -5.35
C GLY A 48 -12.84 9.91 -6.24
N GLU A 49 -11.99 10.78 -5.72
CA GLU A 49 -10.97 11.53 -6.48
C GLU A 49 -9.59 10.87 -6.42
N VAL A 50 -9.31 10.12 -5.35
CA VAL A 50 -8.01 9.47 -5.12
C VAL A 50 -8.17 7.95 -5.11
N GLY A 51 -7.44 7.27 -6.01
CA GLY A 51 -7.26 5.82 -5.90
C GLY A 51 -6.25 5.51 -4.81
N MET A 52 -6.55 4.59 -3.89
CA MET A 52 -5.64 4.22 -2.79
C MET A 52 -5.44 2.72 -2.75
N GLU A 53 -4.19 2.29 -2.80
CA GLU A 53 -3.81 0.89 -2.84
C GLU A 53 -2.58 0.65 -1.97
N PHE A 54 -2.54 -0.48 -1.28
CA PHE A 54 -1.40 -0.96 -0.53
C PHE A 54 -0.94 -2.25 -1.18
N ILE A 55 0.23 -2.23 -1.81
CA ILE A 55 0.78 -3.39 -2.51
C ILE A 55 1.81 -4.05 -1.61
N PHE A 56 1.70 -5.36 -1.40
CA PHE A 56 2.73 -6.16 -0.76
C PHE A 56 3.56 -6.83 -1.84
N ILE A 57 4.86 -6.56 -1.81
CA ILE A 57 5.84 -7.18 -2.72
C ILE A 57 6.82 -8.01 -1.92
N THR A 58 7.27 -9.13 -2.46
CA THR A 58 8.42 -9.86 -1.90
C THR A 58 9.59 -9.76 -2.86
N GLU A 59 10.64 -9.11 -2.40
CA GLU A 59 11.93 -9.03 -3.10
C GLU A 59 12.78 -10.23 -2.71
N THR A 60 13.45 -10.85 -3.68
CA THR A 60 14.25 -12.06 -3.46
C THR A 60 15.70 -11.94 -3.94
N SER A 61 16.09 -10.83 -4.55
CA SER A 61 17.40 -10.66 -5.19
C SER A 61 18.57 -10.65 -4.21
N THR A 62 18.35 -10.37 -2.91
CA THR A 62 19.38 -10.41 -1.87
C THR A 62 19.47 -11.73 -1.10
N GLY A 63 18.79 -12.79 -1.56
CA GLY A 63 18.89 -14.15 -1.04
C GLY A 63 17.96 -14.46 0.14
N THR A 64 17.72 -13.53 1.05
CA THR A 64 16.64 -13.65 2.07
C THR A 64 15.40 -12.90 1.57
N PRO A 65 14.28 -13.59 1.29
CA PRO A 65 13.05 -12.95 0.84
C PRO A 65 12.57 -11.92 1.85
N THR A 66 12.43 -10.67 1.42
CA THR A 66 11.94 -9.57 2.27
C THR A 66 10.64 -9.04 1.69
N THR A 67 9.60 -8.96 2.51
CA THR A 67 8.31 -8.44 2.09
C THR A 67 8.19 -6.96 2.46
N TYR A 68 7.84 -6.12 1.48
CA TYR A 68 7.66 -4.69 1.65
C TYR A 68 6.21 -4.30 1.37
N GLN A 69 5.71 -3.30 2.09
CA GLN A 69 4.44 -2.63 1.81
C GLN A 69 4.69 -1.31 1.08
N VAL A 70 4.03 -1.17 -0.07
CA VAL A 70 4.05 0.02 -0.93
C VAL A 70 2.64 0.62 -1.00
N PRO A 71 2.30 1.59 -0.12
CA PRO A 71 1.10 2.40 -0.23
C PRO A 71 1.22 3.34 -1.43
N LEU A 72 0.20 3.39 -2.27
CA LEU A 72 0.14 4.20 -3.48
C LEU A 72 -1.15 5.03 -3.50
N ALA A 73 -1.00 6.32 -3.78
CA ALA A 73 -2.11 7.22 -4.09
C ALA A 73 -2.06 7.61 -5.58
N TYR A 74 -3.18 7.42 -6.29
CA TYR A 74 -3.34 7.73 -7.71
C TYR A 74 -4.23 8.96 -7.86
N ARG A 75 -3.70 10.02 -8.48
CA ARG A 75 -4.44 11.27 -8.72
C ARG A 75 -4.55 11.63 -10.19
N SER A 76 -5.62 12.34 -10.55
CA SER A 76 -5.88 12.86 -11.89
C SER A 76 -5.11 14.14 -12.23
N ALA A 77 -4.43 14.74 -11.24
CA ALA A 77 -3.63 15.95 -11.37
C ALA A 77 -2.51 15.97 -10.31
N PRO A 78 -1.45 16.79 -10.49
CA PRO A 78 -0.41 16.95 -9.48
C PRO A 78 -0.97 17.41 -8.13
N CYS A 79 -0.48 16.83 -7.03
CA CYS A 79 -0.77 17.25 -5.67
C CYS A 79 0.48 17.91 -5.04
N PRO A 80 0.47 19.24 -4.82
CA PRO A 80 1.59 19.96 -4.22
C PRO A 80 2.02 19.44 -2.84
N GLU A 81 1.06 18.98 -2.04
CA GLU A 81 1.30 18.49 -0.67
C GLU A 81 2.03 17.13 -0.67
N ALA A 82 1.80 16.30 -1.70
CA ALA A 82 2.38 14.96 -1.82
C ALA A 82 3.67 14.93 -2.66
N VAL A 83 4.16 16.07 -3.17
CA VAL A 83 5.36 16.15 -4.05
C VAL A 83 6.57 15.35 -3.54
N PRO A 84 6.92 15.36 -2.24
CA PRO A 84 8.05 14.59 -1.74
C PRO A 84 7.95 13.08 -2.01
N GLY A 85 6.72 12.57 -2.15
CA GLY A 85 6.44 11.16 -2.40
C GLY A 85 6.15 10.83 -3.86
N LEU A 86 6.38 11.71 -4.84
CA LEU A 86 6.07 11.39 -6.24
C LEU A 86 6.95 10.23 -6.75
N LEU A 87 6.34 9.08 -7.08
CA LEU A 87 7.00 7.98 -7.78
C LEU A 87 7.17 8.32 -9.26
N GLY A 88 6.14 8.91 -9.86
CA GLY A 88 6.12 9.29 -11.27
C GLY A 88 4.71 9.44 -11.81
N THR A 89 4.60 9.51 -13.13
CA THR A 89 3.33 9.55 -13.86
C THR A 89 3.16 8.30 -14.70
N SER A 90 1.92 7.83 -14.84
CA SER A 90 1.55 6.72 -15.73
C SER A 90 0.35 7.10 -16.59
N GLU A 91 0.36 6.71 -17.85
CA GLU A 91 -0.82 6.74 -18.71
C GLU A 91 -1.70 5.51 -18.43
N HIS A 92 -2.91 5.74 -17.93
CA HIS A 92 -3.90 4.68 -17.68
C HIS A 92 -4.87 4.59 -18.86
N GLY A 93 -5.06 3.39 -19.42
CA GLY A 93 -5.83 3.20 -20.65
C GLY A 93 -7.30 3.68 -20.60
N VAL A 94 -7.87 3.80 -19.41
CA VAL A 94 -9.25 4.32 -19.20
C VAL A 94 -9.28 5.70 -18.54
N LEU A 95 -8.33 6.01 -17.67
CA LEU A 95 -8.40 7.19 -16.80
C LEU A 95 -7.48 8.32 -17.30
N GLY A 96 -6.66 8.08 -18.33
CA GLY A 96 -5.64 9.03 -18.78
C GLY A 96 -4.47 9.13 -17.81
N THR A 97 -3.71 10.22 -17.88
CA THR A 97 -2.53 10.44 -17.03
C THR A 97 -2.87 10.37 -15.55
N ARG A 98 -2.09 9.61 -14.79
CA ARG A 98 -2.16 9.47 -13.34
C ARG A 98 -0.85 9.90 -12.72
N TRP A 99 -0.92 10.71 -11.66
CA TRP A 99 0.21 11.01 -10.78
C TRP A 99 0.18 10.02 -9.63
N ILE A 100 1.30 9.30 -9.45
CA ILE A 100 1.39 8.20 -8.50
C ILE A 100 2.35 8.60 -7.41
N TYR A 101 1.82 8.66 -6.19
CA TYR A 101 2.52 9.07 -5.00
C TYR A 101 2.66 7.90 -4.03
N ASP A 102 3.74 7.94 -3.27
CA ASP A 102 3.89 7.17 -2.06
C ASP A 102 2.83 7.66 -1.07
N GLY A 103 1.95 6.74 -0.68
CA GLY A 103 0.74 7.04 0.06
C GLY A 103 0.98 7.70 1.41
N GLU A 104 2.15 7.49 2.01
CA GLU A 104 2.55 8.15 3.26
C GLU A 104 2.57 9.68 3.16
N HIS A 105 2.78 10.21 1.95
CA HIS A 105 2.78 11.65 1.67
C HIS A 105 1.41 12.18 1.20
N ASP A 106 0.42 11.31 0.97
CA ASP A 106 -0.90 11.72 0.50
C ASP A 106 -1.88 11.94 1.67
N PRO A 107 -2.42 13.17 1.85
CA PRO A 107 -3.27 13.47 2.99
C PRO A 107 -4.61 12.71 2.97
N VAL A 108 -5.14 12.38 1.78
CA VAL A 108 -6.40 11.63 1.66
C VAL A 108 -6.18 10.17 2.05
N LEU A 109 -5.06 9.58 1.61
CA LEU A 109 -4.71 8.21 1.99
C LEU A 109 -4.46 8.09 3.49
N MET A 110 -3.67 9.00 4.08
CA MET A 110 -3.41 8.98 5.52
C MET A 110 -4.67 9.23 6.35
N ALA A 111 -5.60 10.06 5.88
CA ALA A 111 -6.90 10.20 6.51
C ALA A 111 -7.72 8.90 6.45
N GLN A 112 -7.75 8.20 5.31
CA GLN A 112 -8.45 6.91 5.22
C GLN A 112 -7.80 5.80 6.05
N VAL A 113 -6.49 5.86 6.29
CA VAL A 113 -5.82 4.95 7.23
C VAL A 113 -6.34 5.15 8.66
N VAL A 114 -6.55 6.41 9.08
CA VAL A 114 -7.17 6.72 10.37
C VAL A 114 -8.60 6.18 10.43
N GLU A 115 -9.39 6.40 9.38
CA GLU A 115 -10.76 5.88 9.30
C GLU A 115 -10.80 4.34 9.35
N LEU A 116 -9.84 3.65 8.73
CA LEU A 116 -9.70 2.19 8.79
C LEU A 116 -9.41 1.71 10.22
N LEU A 117 -8.46 2.35 10.90
CA LEU A 117 -8.11 2.02 12.29
C LEU A 117 -9.27 2.27 13.26
N GLU A 118 -10.10 3.27 12.98
CA GLU A 118 -11.30 3.59 13.75
C GLU A 118 -12.53 2.77 13.33
N GLY A 119 -12.39 1.86 12.37
CA GLY A 119 -13.46 0.97 11.90
C GLY A 119 -14.55 1.67 11.10
N ARG A 120 -14.30 2.88 10.60
CA ARG A 120 -15.20 3.67 9.75
C ARG A 120 -14.95 3.47 8.26
N ALA A 121 -13.73 3.07 7.89
CA ALA A 121 -13.41 2.56 6.57
C ALA A 121 -13.17 1.04 6.61
N VAL A 122 -13.32 0.41 5.46
CA VAL A 122 -13.16 -1.04 5.29
C VAL A 122 -12.19 -1.33 4.15
N ALA A 123 -11.26 -2.25 4.39
CA ALA A 123 -10.31 -2.69 3.37
C ALA A 123 -11.04 -3.43 2.24
N GLN A 124 -10.79 -3.00 1.00
CA GLN A 124 -11.31 -3.62 -0.21
C GLN A 124 -10.26 -4.56 -0.83
N HIS A 125 -10.72 -5.60 -1.52
CA HIS A 125 -9.88 -6.54 -2.23
C HIS A 125 -9.02 -5.81 -3.27
N GLN A 126 -7.79 -6.27 -3.45
CA GLN A 126 -6.82 -5.58 -4.31
C GLN A 126 -7.24 -5.55 -5.78
N ASN A 127 -7.85 -6.63 -6.25
CA ASN A 127 -8.10 -6.87 -7.68
C ASN A 127 -9.59 -7.00 -8.04
N ASP A 128 -10.47 -7.18 -7.05
CA ASP A 128 -11.90 -7.39 -7.28
C ASP A 128 -12.70 -6.22 -6.75
N SER A 129 -13.42 -5.56 -7.65
CA SER A 129 -14.26 -4.42 -7.29
C SER A 129 -15.39 -4.88 -6.37
N TYR A 130 -15.72 -4.07 -5.36
CA TYR A 130 -16.84 -4.32 -4.43
C TYR A 130 -16.70 -5.57 -3.56
N VAL A 131 -15.51 -6.14 -3.46
CA VAL A 131 -15.18 -7.28 -2.60
C VAL A 131 -14.35 -6.78 -1.43
N LEU A 132 -14.67 -7.22 -0.19
CA LEU A 132 -13.86 -6.90 0.98
C LEU A 132 -12.56 -7.71 0.99
N ALA A 133 -11.49 -7.12 1.50
CA ALA A 133 -10.23 -7.83 1.71
C ALA A 133 -10.37 -8.81 2.88
N ASP A 134 -10.21 -10.11 2.62
CA ASP A 134 -10.24 -11.17 3.64
C ASP A 134 -8.87 -11.40 4.31
N ASN A 135 -7.81 -10.85 3.72
CA ASN A 135 -6.43 -10.90 4.20
C ASN A 135 -6.06 -9.73 5.11
N ILE A 136 -7.01 -8.86 5.45
CA ILE A 136 -6.80 -7.68 6.30
C ILE A 136 -7.66 -7.79 7.57
N THR A 137 -7.01 -7.67 8.72
CA THR A 137 -7.69 -7.66 10.04
C THR A 137 -7.33 -6.39 10.79
N VAL A 138 -8.34 -5.62 11.20
CA VAL A 138 -8.14 -4.48 12.11
C VAL A 138 -8.11 -5.02 13.54
N ALA A 139 -6.94 -4.98 14.16
CA ALA A 139 -6.76 -5.36 15.56
C ALA A 139 -7.37 -4.27 16.45
N PRO A 140 -8.33 -4.62 17.33
CA PRO A 140 -8.93 -3.65 18.23
C PRO A 140 -7.91 -3.22 19.29
N GLY A 141 -7.95 -1.94 19.66
CA GLY A 141 -7.10 -1.41 20.71
C GLY A 141 -7.38 0.06 20.96
N LYS A 142 -6.75 0.63 22.00
CA LYS A 142 -6.79 2.06 22.25
C LYS A 142 -5.67 2.72 21.45
N ALA A 143 -5.98 3.69 20.60
CA ALA A 143 -4.97 4.57 20.04
C ALA A 143 -4.19 5.23 21.19
N VAL A 144 -2.86 5.29 21.09
CA VAL A 144 -2.01 5.81 22.16
C VAL A 144 -1.84 7.31 21.93
N GLY A 145 -2.92 8.07 22.16
CA GLY A 145 -2.91 9.53 22.05
C GLY A 145 -3.17 10.06 20.63
N ALA A 146 -2.75 11.31 20.37
CA ALA A 146 -3.01 12.04 19.12
C ALA A 146 -1.92 11.86 18.06
N THR A 147 -1.19 10.75 18.10
CA THR A 147 -0.09 10.48 17.18
C THR A 147 -0.64 9.95 15.85
N ALA A 148 -0.04 10.39 14.74
CA ALA A 148 -0.42 9.91 13.42
C ALA A 148 -0.12 8.39 13.27
N PRO A 149 -0.95 7.64 12.53
CA PRO A 149 -0.68 6.23 12.25
C PRO A 149 0.61 6.06 11.46
N VAL A 150 1.27 4.92 11.65
CA VAL A 150 2.55 4.59 11.00
C VAL A 150 2.34 3.42 10.04
N LEU A 151 2.71 3.63 8.77
CA LEU A 151 2.74 2.57 7.75
C LEU A 151 4.01 1.74 7.92
N VAL A 152 3.85 0.44 8.21
CA VAL A 152 4.99 -0.47 8.36
C VAL A 152 5.51 -0.85 6.97
N ARG A 153 6.70 -0.34 6.61
CA ARG A 153 7.27 -0.54 5.27
C ARG A 153 7.86 -1.92 5.05
N VAL A 154 8.47 -2.50 6.07
CA VAL A 154 9.08 -3.84 6.05
C VAL A 154 8.20 -4.77 6.87
N LEU A 155 7.54 -5.71 6.19
CA LEU A 155 6.58 -6.61 6.83
C LEU A 155 7.30 -7.84 7.39
N GLU A 156 7.69 -7.76 8.65
CA GLU A 156 8.34 -8.86 9.38
C GLU A 156 7.31 -9.90 9.83
N PRO A 157 7.31 -11.13 9.29
CA PRO A 157 6.32 -12.15 9.64
C PRO A 157 6.31 -12.46 11.14
N GLY A 158 5.11 -12.55 11.72
CA GLY A 158 4.90 -12.79 13.15
C GLY A 158 4.87 -11.53 14.00
N THR A 159 5.10 -10.35 13.43
CA THR A 159 4.91 -9.08 14.14
C THR A 159 3.44 -8.82 14.40
N GLU A 160 3.08 -8.59 15.65
CA GLU A 160 1.71 -8.25 16.08
C GLU A 160 1.58 -6.79 16.52
N ALA A 161 0.35 -6.28 16.54
CA ALA A 161 0.07 -4.96 17.08
C ALA A 161 0.19 -4.97 18.61
N ALA A 162 0.94 -4.04 19.19
CA ALA A 162 0.95 -3.81 20.64
C ALA A 162 -0.33 -3.10 21.14
N GLY A 163 -1.16 -2.60 20.23
CA GLY A 163 -2.39 -1.86 20.46
C GLY A 163 -3.31 -1.91 19.25
N ALA A 164 -3.97 -0.80 18.90
CA ALA A 164 -4.73 -0.73 17.65
C ALA A 164 -3.77 -0.83 16.44
N GLY A 165 -4.19 -1.54 15.40
CA GLY A 165 -3.38 -1.71 14.21
C GLY A 165 -4.07 -2.50 13.12
N VAL A 166 -3.42 -2.61 11.97
CA VAL A 166 -3.87 -3.43 10.85
C VAL A 166 -2.88 -4.56 10.66
N ILE A 167 -3.37 -5.79 10.78
CA ILE A 167 -2.62 -7.01 10.47
C ILE A 167 -2.98 -7.42 9.05
N ALA A 168 -1.97 -7.64 8.22
CA ALA A 168 -2.13 -8.14 6.86
C ALA A 168 -1.54 -9.53 6.73
N SER A 169 -2.14 -10.37 5.88
CA SER A 169 -1.58 -11.62 5.40
C SER A 169 -1.39 -11.62 3.89
N TRP A 170 -0.46 -12.45 3.43
CA TRP A 170 -0.12 -12.60 2.02
C TRP A 170 0.37 -14.02 1.74
N THR A 171 0.38 -14.38 0.45
CA THR A 171 0.82 -15.70 -0.01
C THR A 171 1.83 -15.52 -1.14
N ARG A 172 2.98 -16.16 -1.03
CA ARG A 172 4.04 -16.15 -2.04
C ARG A 172 3.79 -17.20 -3.12
N ALA A 173 4.49 -17.09 -4.25
CA ALA A 173 4.37 -18.03 -5.37
C ALA A 173 4.68 -19.49 -4.99
N ASP A 174 5.54 -19.71 -3.99
CA ASP A 174 5.86 -21.04 -3.44
C ASP A 174 4.79 -21.61 -2.49
N GLY A 175 3.70 -20.87 -2.26
CA GLY A 175 2.62 -21.22 -1.34
C GLY A 175 2.90 -20.89 0.13
N SER A 176 4.09 -20.38 0.46
CA SER A 176 4.37 -19.90 1.81
C SER A 176 3.55 -18.66 2.11
N THR A 177 3.05 -18.56 3.35
CA THR A 177 2.26 -17.42 3.79
C THR A 177 3.05 -16.54 4.73
N GLY A 178 2.70 -15.26 4.76
CA GLY A 178 3.16 -14.30 5.75
C GLY A 178 1.99 -13.62 6.42
N ARG A 179 2.19 -13.19 7.66
CA ARG A 179 1.25 -12.38 8.42
C ARG A 179 2.04 -11.44 9.31
N ALA A 180 1.75 -10.15 9.23
CA ALA A 180 2.47 -9.12 10.00
C ALA A 180 1.62 -7.88 10.23
N LEU A 181 2.04 -7.05 11.17
CA LEU A 181 1.59 -5.68 11.32
C LEU A 181 1.93 -4.87 10.06
N ALA A 182 0.90 -4.36 9.39
CA ALA A 182 1.01 -3.48 8.23
C ALA A 182 0.84 -2.00 8.60
N ILE A 183 0.01 -1.71 9.61
CA ILE A 183 -0.22 -0.34 10.09
C ILE A 183 -0.27 -0.35 11.61
N ALA A 184 0.52 0.49 12.25
CA ALA A 184 0.44 0.74 13.69
C ALA A 184 -0.42 1.98 13.96
N ALA A 185 -1.33 1.92 14.93
CA ALA A 185 -1.85 3.15 15.53
C ALA A 185 -0.70 3.85 16.27
N GLY A 186 -0.64 5.17 16.15
CA GLY A 186 0.34 5.97 16.89
C GLY A 186 0.01 6.15 18.36
#